data_AF-A0A7W6AN88-F1
#
_entry.id   AF-A0A7W6AN88-F1
#
_cell.length_a   1.000
_cell.length_b   1.000
_cell.length_c   1.000
_cell.angle_alpha   90.00
_cell.angle_beta   90.00
_cell.angle_gamma   90.00
#
_symmetry.space_group_name_H-M   'P 1'
#
loop_
_entity.id
_entity.type
_entity.pdbx_description
1 polymer ?
#
loop_
_entity_poly.entity_id
_entity_poly.type
_entity_poly.pdbx_seq_one_letter_code
_entity_poly.pdbx_strand_id
1 'polypeptide(L)'
;MFSLFDPVFRNLISAYATSDREAERARLRAEGADFIEYEGALPADFDMLAVTENEDGLSFVVREPLPDACRLADTEFDRPAVVPEIPELPAGAVVIPAVGAALPSGLTTIVVRAPYHLDHHFRAYVETDDDRRAGLIAHAAARRDALIEGGVMFRGHRIASDNHCAMKVLRAMEAARRDPAWSTVWECADGSALPLAGEDIGELHDAIEANHDDAFARYTRTKASIVAGTITTTDEADAAMAAGA
;
A
#
# COMPACT_ATOMS: atom_id res chain seq x y z
N MET A 1 12.63 -35.33 17.20
CA MET A 1 12.35 -34.09 16.44
C MET A 1 12.20 -32.97 17.46
N PHE A 2 12.62 -31.75 17.17
CA PHE A 2 12.36 -30.59 18.06
C PHE A 2 11.17 -29.83 17.53
N SER A 3 10.25 -29.47 18.41
CA SER A 3 9.20 -28.52 18.06
C SER A 3 9.26 -27.30 18.94
N LEU A 4 9.21 -26.12 18.33
CA LEU A 4 9.02 -24.87 19.07
C LEU A 4 7.61 -24.90 19.66
N PHE A 5 7.54 -24.55 20.93
CA PHE A 5 6.33 -24.65 21.72
C PHE A 5 5.95 -23.26 22.22
N ASP A 6 4.70 -22.88 21.99
CA ASP A 6 4.13 -21.68 22.61
C ASP A 6 3.60 -22.07 24.00
N PRO A 7 4.29 -21.73 25.10
CA PRO A 7 3.86 -22.15 26.44
C PRO A 7 2.55 -21.51 26.88
N VAL A 8 2.18 -20.37 26.28
CA VAL A 8 0.96 -19.62 26.62
C VAL A 8 -0.25 -20.25 25.96
N PHE A 9 -0.18 -20.53 24.66
CA PHE A 9 -1.30 -21.11 23.90
C PHE A 9 -1.22 -22.62 23.75
N ARG A 10 -0.15 -23.23 24.27
CA ARG A 10 0.13 -24.67 24.22
C ARG A 10 0.27 -25.23 22.80
N ASN A 11 0.52 -24.38 21.81
CA ASN A 11 0.57 -24.78 20.40
C ASN A 11 1.99 -25.20 19.97
N LEU A 12 2.07 -26.16 19.05
CA LEU A 12 3.31 -26.42 18.31
C LEU A 12 3.44 -25.38 17.19
N ILE A 13 4.56 -24.64 17.16
CA ILE A 13 4.78 -23.54 16.21
C ILE A 13 5.52 -24.03 14.97
N SER A 14 6.54 -24.84 15.15
CA SER A 14 7.37 -25.37 14.07
C SER A 14 8.01 -26.67 14.48
N ALA A 15 8.47 -27.45 13.49
CA ALA A 15 9.16 -28.71 13.70
C ALA A 15 10.48 -28.75 12.94
N TYR A 16 11.55 -29.17 13.62
CA TYR A 16 12.89 -29.35 13.05
C TYR A 16 13.31 -30.81 13.16
N ALA A 17 13.60 -31.41 12.00
CA ALA A 17 14.33 -32.66 11.92
C ALA A 17 15.83 -32.34 11.86
N THR A 18 16.52 -32.43 13.00
CA THR A 18 17.99 -32.33 13.08
C THR A 18 18.58 -33.71 13.37
N SER A 19 19.74 -33.99 12.76
CA SER A 19 20.57 -35.17 13.08
C SER A 19 21.35 -35.00 14.38
N ASP A 20 21.60 -33.77 14.82
CA ASP A 20 22.30 -33.46 16.07
C ASP A 20 21.33 -32.85 17.08
N ARG A 21 20.82 -33.70 17.98
CA ARG A 21 19.84 -33.31 18.98
C ARG A 21 20.45 -32.46 20.11
N GLU A 22 21.71 -32.69 20.45
CA GLU A 22 22.33 -32.01 21.58
C GLU A 22 22.67 -30.56 21.22
N ALA A 23 23.18 -30.34 20.01
CA ALA A 23 23.45 -28.99 19.50
C ALA A 23 22.18 -28.14 19.42
N GLU A 24 21.06 -28.70 18.93
CA GLU A 24 19.80 -27.97 18.82
C GLU A 24 19.17 -27.65 20.18
N ARG A 25 19.26 -28.59 21.12
CA ARG A 25 18.87 -28.36 22.52
C ARG A 25 19.66 -27.21 23.14
N ALA A 26 20.97 -27.15 22.90
CA ALA A 26 21.82 -26.08 23.40
C ALA A 26 21.44 -24.73 22.77
N ARG A 27 21.16 -24.70 21.45
CA ARG A 27 20.70 -23.50 20.73
C ARG A 27 19.39 -22.96 21.31
N LEU A 28 18.35 -23.79 21.40
CA LEU A 28 17.03 -23.38 21.90
C LEU A 28 17.10 -22.86 23.34
N ARG A 29 17.91 -23.50 24.21
CA ARG A 29 18.15 -23.00 25.57
C ARG A 29 18.90 -21.67 25.60
N ALA A 30 19.89 -21.48 24.72
CA ALA A 30 20.62 -20.22 24.61
C ALA A 30 19.70 -19.08 24.14
N GLU A 31 18.71 -19.39 23.31
CA GLU A 31 17.66 -18.45 22.86
C GLU A 31 16.54 -18.25 23.89
N GLY A 32 16.52 -19.03 24.98
CA GLY A 32 15.44 -19.00 25.98
C GLY A 32 14.09 -19.50 25.45
N ALA A 33 14.09 -20.29 24.38
CA ALA A 33 12.89 -20.84 23.77
C ALA A 33 12.42 -22.10 24.51
N ASP A 34 11.11 -22.19 24.74
CA ASP A 34 10.49 -23.43 25.22
C ASP A 34 10.33 -24.43 24.05
N PHE A 35 10.67 -25.69 24.29
CA PHE A 35 10.62 -26.74 23.29
C PHE A 35 10.23 -28.08 23.89
N ILE A 36 9.71 -28.97 23.04
CA ILE A 36 9.38 -30.35 23.39
C ILE A 36 10.18 -31.29 22.48
N GLU A 37 10.75 -32.33 23.11
CA GLU A 37 11.37 -33.44 22.42
C GLU A 37 10.35 -34.56 22.26
N TYR A 38 10.13 -35.01 21.02
CA TYR A 38 9.26 -36.12 20.73
C TYR A 38 10.01 -37.23 19.97
N GLU A 39 9.83 -38.46 20.45
CA GLU A 39 10.36 -39.68 19.85
C GLU A 39 9.29 -40.34 18.99
N GLY A 40 9.25 -39.96 17.71
CA GLY A 40 8.29 -40.51 16.74
C GLY A 40 8.21 -39.66 15.48
N ALA A 41 7.43 -40.13 14.51
CA ALA A 41 7.00 -39.28 13.40
C ALA A 41 5.92 -38.32 13.90
N LEU A 42 6.02 -37.04 13.55
CA LEU A 42 4.90 -36.12 13.77
C LEU A 42 3.73 -36.50 12.85
N PRO A 43 2.48 -36.32 13.29
CA PRO A 43 1.32 -36.39 12.40
C PRO A 43 1.45 -35.42 11.23
N ALA A 44 0.80 -35.72 10.10
CA ALA A 44 0.83 -34.86 8.92
C ALA A 44 0.26 -33.45 9.21
N ASP A 45 -0.72 -33.36 10.09
CA ASP A 45 -1.41 -32.12 10.49
C ASP A 45 -0.83 -31.55 11.79
N PHE A 46 0.50 -31.42 11.86
CA PHE A 46 1.20 -31.04 13.10
C PHE A 46 0.81 -29.63 13.60
N ASP A 47 0.41 -28.75 12.70
CA ASP A 47 -0.10 -27.39 12.97
C ASP A 47 -1.47 -27.41 13.67
N MET A 48 -2.17 -28.54 13.60
CA MET A 48 -3.43 -28.79 14.29
C MET A 48 -3.23 -29.35 15.69
N LEU A 49 -2.01 -29.47 16.22
CA LEU A 49 -1.75 -30.08 17.53
C LEU A 49 -1.39 -29.06 18.60
N ALA A 50 -1.87 -29.33 19.81
CA ALA A 50 -1.49 -28.66 21.04
C ALA A 50 -0.98 -29.67 22.07
N VAL A 51 -0.33 -29.17 23.12
CA VAL A 51 0.30 -29.99 24.16
C VAL A 51 -0.47 -29.84 25.45
N THR A 52 -0.96 -30.96 25.99
CA THR A 52 -1.60 -31.01 27.30
C THR A 52 -0.77 -31.80 28.29
N GLU A 53 -0.99 -31.55 29.57
CA GLU A 53 -0.44 -32.35 30.66
C GLU A 53 -1.52 -33.30 31.19
N ASN A 54 -1.16 -34.56 31.39
CA ASN A 54 -2.01 -35.60 31.98
C ASN A 54 -1.25 -36.33 33.09
N GLU A 55 -1.87 -37.32 33.74
CA GLU A 55 -1.25 -38.07 34.86
C GLU A 55 0.06 -38.79 34.45
N ASP A 56 0.23 -39.09 33.16
CA ASP A 56 1.38 -39.78 32.59
C ASP A 56 2.44 -38.82 31.99
N GLY A 57 2.21 -37.49 32.05
CA GLY A 57 3.12 -36.46 31.53
C GLY A 57 2.53 -35.62 30.38
N LEU A 58 3.38 -35.22 29.43
CA LEU A 58 2.94 -34.40 28.28
C LEU A 58 2.38 -35.29 27.17
N SER A 59 1.24 -34.89 26.61
CA SER A 59 0.60 -35.56 25.47
C SER A 59 0.11 -34.56 24.42
N PHE A 60 -0.12 -35.02 23.20
CA PHE A 60 -0.68 -34.20 22.13
C PHE A 60 -2.20 -34.32 22.07
N VAL A 61 -2.86 -33.20 21.83
CA VAL A 61 -4.30 -33.11 21.56
C VAL A 61 -4.52 -32.33 20.26
N VAL A 62 -5.61 -32.65 19.56
CA VAL A 62 -6.01 -31.90 18.36
C VAL A 62 -6.62 -30.57 18.81
N ARG A 63 -6.21 -29.47 18.18
CA ARG A 63 -6.74 -28.14 18.39
C ARG A 63 -8.17 -28.06 17.88
N GLU A 64 -9.03 -27.46 18.67
CA GLU A 64 -10.43 -27.24 18.30
C GLU A 64 -10.56 -25.93 17.52
N PRO A 65 -11.50 -25.80 16.55
CA PRO A 65 -11.81 -24.50 16.00
C PRO A 65 -12.34 -23.57 17.11
N LEU A 66 -12.00 -22.28 17.03
CA LEU A 66 -12.63 -21.27 17.90
C LEU A 66 -14.17 -21.32 17.74
N PRO A 67 -14.92 -21.00 18.82
CA PRO A 67 -16.37 -20.86 18.75
C PRO A 67 -16.79 -19.95 17.59
N ASP A 68 -17.87 -20.30 16.91
CA ASP A 68 -18.34 -19.57 15.74
C ASP A 68 -18.55 -18.07 16.02
N ALA A 69 -18.99 -17.72 17.24
CA ALA A 69 -19.16 -16.35 17.70
C ALA A 69 -17.83 -15.57 17.72
N CYS A 70 -16.69 -16.22 18.00
CA CYS A 70 -15.37 -15.57 18.01
C CYS A 70 -14.81 -15.29 16.61
N ARG A 71 -15.38 -15.91 15.57
CA ARG A 71 -14.85 -15.86 14.20
C ARG A 71 -15.47 -14.72 13.41
N LEU A 72 -15.13 -13.50 13.78
CA LEU A 72 -15.59 -12.31 13.06
C LEU A 72 -15.13 -12.33 11.60
N ALA A 73 -15.97 -11.79 10.72
CA ALA A 73 -15.65 -11.62 9.32
C ALA A 73 -14.76 -10.38 9.10
N ASP A 74 -14.15 -10.32 7.91
CA ASP A 74 -13.47 -9.11 7.46
C ASP A 74 -14.46 -7.92 7.46
N THR A 75 -14.00 -6.77 7.95
CA THR A 75 -14.85 -5.59 8.17
C THR A 75 -14.17 -4.33 7.64
N GLU A 76 -14.96 -3.40 7.11
CA GLU A 76 -14.52 -2.09 6.63
C GLU A 76 -15.10 -0.97 7.50
N PHE A 77 -14.30 0.06 7.75
CA PHE A 77 -14.67 1.22 8.54
C PHE A 77 -14.33 2.50 7.76
N ASP A 78 -15.26 3.44 7.72
CA ASP A 78 -15.12 4.76 7.09
C ASP A 78 -14.63 5.84 8.07
N ARG A 79 -14.24 5.44 9.27
CA ARG A 79 -13.85 6.33 10.37
C ARG A 79 -12.87 5.61 11.30
N PRO A 80 -12.14 6.35 12.14
CA PRO A 80 -11.30 5.74 13.16
C PRO A 80 -12.06 4.68 13.96
N ALA A 81 -11.48 3.49 14.03
CA ALA A 81 -12.07 2.32 14.65
C ALA A 81 -11.13 1.74 15.70
N VAL A 82 -11.65 0.82 16.50
CA VAL A 82 -10.88 0.04 17.48
C VAL A 82 -11.11 -1.45 17.23
N VAL A 83 -10.21 -2.29 17.73
CA VAL A 83 -10.42 -3.74 17.74
C VAL A 83 -11.72 -4.05 18.49
N PRO A 84 -12.68 -4.73 17.85
CA PRO A 84 -13.99 -4.97 18.44
C PRO A 84 -13.87 -5.97 19.61
N GLU A 85 -14.89 -5.96 20.49
CA GLU A 85 -15.06 -7.05 21.43
C GLU A 85 -15.33 -8.36 20.67
N ILE A 86 -14.67 -9.44 21.10
CA ILE A 86 -14.87 -10.77 20.53
C ILE A 86 -15.78 -11.55 21.49
N PRO A 87 -16.99 -11.95 21.07
CA PRO A 87 -17.94 -12.64 21.95
C PRO A 87 -17.48 -14.08 22.20
N GLU A 88 -17.82 -14.60 23.38
CA GLU A 88 -17.56 -16.00 23.77
C GLU A 88 -16.08 -16.44 23.71
N LEU A 89 -15.15 -15.50 23.90
CA LEU A 89 -13.72 -15.81 23.95
C LEU A 89 -13.41 -16.93 24.96
N PRO A 90 -12.73 -18.02 24.55
CA PRO A 90 -12.30 -19.05 25.48
C PRO A 90 -11.40 -18.50 26.59
N ALA A 91 -11.36 -19.19 27.73
CA ALA A 91 -10.51 -18.80 28.84
C ALA A 91 -9.03 -18.78 28.42
N GLY A 92 -8.32 -17.69 28.76
CA GLY A 92 -6.93 -17.49 28.37
C GLY A 92 -6.73 -17.05 26.92
N ALA A 93 -7.82 -16.78 26.17
CA ALA A 93 -7.72 -16.24 24.83
C ALA A 93 -7.15 -14.81 24.83
N VAL A 94 -6.44 -14.47 23.76
CA VAL A 94 -5.94 -13.12 23.49
C VAL A 94 -6.36 -12.67 22.10
N VAL A 95 -6.51 -11.36 21.94
CA VAL A 95 -6.73 -10.71 20.65
C VAL A 95 -5.54 -9.81 20.37
N ILE A 96 -5.02 -9.85 19.15
CA ILE A 96 -3.85 -9.09 18.72
C ILE A 96 -4.20 -8.33 17.43
N PRO A 97 -4.21 -6.98 17.44
CA PRO A 97 -4.02 -6.10 18.60
C PRO A 97 -5.11 -6.30 19.67
N ALA A 98 -4.86 -5.82 20.90
CA ALA A 98 -5.79 -6.00 22.02
C ALA A 98 -7.16 -5.36 21.75
N VAL A 99 -8.23 -5.94 22.32
CA VAL A 99 -9.59 -5.37 22.26
C VAL A 99 -9.57 -3.91 22.74
N GLY A 100 -10.24 -3.03 21.99
CA GLY A 100 -10.25 -1.59 22.25
C GLY A 100 -9.01 -0.83 21.78
N ALA A 101 -7.96 -1.50 21.29
CA ALA A 101 -6.82 -0.82 20.67
C ALA A 101 -7.26 -0.11 19.39
N ALA A 102 -6.74 1.11 19.18
CA ALA A 102 -7.00 1.87 17.96
C ALA A 102 -6.47 1.14 16.73
N LEU A 103 -7.29 1.06 15.69
CA LEU A 103 -6.92 0.54 14.39
C LEU A 103 -6.32 1.70 13.56
N PRO A 104 -5.09 1.55 13.03
CA PRO A 104 -4.55 2.54 12.11
C PRO A 104 -5.36 2.57 10.82
N SER A 105 -5.23 3.66 10.05
CA SER A 105 -5.67 3.68 8.66
C SER A 105 -5.02 2.54 7.86
N GLY A 106 -5.78 1.99 6.92
CA GLY A 106 -5.39 0.90 6.05
C GLY A 106 -5.80 -0.47 6.58
N LEU A 107 -5.10 -1.50 6.11
CA LEU A 107 -5.41 -2.89 6.41
C LEU A 107 -4.69 -3.34 7.69
N THR A 108 -5.48 -3.75 8.69
CA THR A 108 -4.97 -4.39 9.91
C THR A 108 -5.46 -5.82 10.00
N THR A 109 -4.54 -6.77 10.18
CA THR A 109 -4.90 -8.16 10.53
C THR A 109 -5.08 -8.27 12.04
N ILE A 110 -6.24 -8.77 12.46
CA ILE A 110 -6.54 -9.08 13.85
C ILE A 110 -6.50 -10.60 14.03
N VAL A 111 -5.78 -11.05 15.04
CA VAL A 111 -5.58 -12.47 15.35
C VAL A 111 -6.21 -12.78 16.70
N VAL A 112 -7.10 -13.76 16.74
CA VAL A 112 -7.67 -14.34 17.96
C VAL A 112 -6.96 -15.66 18.21
N ARG A 113 -6.30 -15.78 19.37
CA ARG A 113 -5.56 -16.98 19.77
C ARG A 113 -6.12 -17.46 21.10
N ALA A 114 -6.31 -18.76 21.27
CA ALA A 114 -6.71 -19.34 22.55
C ALA A 114 -6.01 -20.68 22.80
N PRO A 115 -5.76 -21.05 24.06
CA PRO A 115 -5.20 -22.34 24.40
C PRO A 115 -6.01 -23.47 23.78
N TYR A 116 -5.33 -24.44 23.15
CA TYR A 116 -5.94 -25.60 22.50
C TYR A 116 -6.88 -25.30 21.33
N HIS A 117 -6.91 -24.07 20.81
CA HIS A 117 -7.75 -23.71 19.67
C HIS A 117 -6.91 -23.30 18.45
N LEU A 118 -7.51 -23.43 17.27
CA LEU A 118 -7.00 -22.87 16.01
C LEU A 118 -7.04 -21.34 16.05
N ASP A 119 -5.99 -20.69 15.56
CA ASP A 119 -5.93 -19.23 15.50
C ASP A 119 -6.93 -18.74 14.44
N HIS A 120 -7.73 -17.73 14.78
CA HIS A 120 -8.63 -17.08 13.82
C HIS A 120 -8.04 -15.74 13.39
N HIS A 121 -8.02 -15.50 12.08
CA HIS A 121 -7.48 -14.29 11.49
C HIS A 121 -8.61 -13.61 10.71
N PHE A 122 -8.85 -12.34 11.01
CA PHE A 122 -9.74 -11.50 10.23
C PHE A 122 -9.12 -10.14 9.99
N ARG A 123 -9.61 -9.43 8.98
CA ARG A 123 -9.06 -8.15 8.55
C ARG A 123 -10.01 -7.02 8.86
N ALA A 124 -9.47 -5.94 9.37
CA ALA A 124 -10.15 -4.67 9.48
C ALA A 124 -9.49 -3.68 8.52
N TYR A 125 -10.27 -3.11 7.61
CA TYR A 125 -9.82 -2.00 6.76
C TYR A 125 -10.42 -0.70 7.29
N VAL A 126 -9.57 0.29 7.58
CA VAL A 126 -10.00 1.61 8.04
C VAL A 126 -9.63 2.65 7.00
N GLU A 127 -10.61 3.33 6.43
CA GLU A 127 -10.42 4.47 5.53
C GLU A 127 -10.92 5.74 6.21
N THR A 128 -10.00 6.63 6.58
CA THR A 128 -10.34 7.88 7.25
C THR A 128 -10.65 9.00 6.25
N ASP A 129 -11.26 10.09 6.74
CA ASP A 129 -11.45 11.31 5.94
C ASP A 129 -10.12 11.86 5.41
N ASP A 130 -9.03 11.71 6.17
CA ASP A 130 -7.70 12.15 5.76
C ASP A 130 -7.14 11.28 4.63
N ASP A 131 -7.42 9.98 4.63
CA ASP A 131 -7.04 9.07 3.54
C ASP A 131 -7.82 9.39 2.26
N ARG A 132 -9.13 9.58 2.38
CA ARG A 132 -9.98 10.01 1.25
C ARG A 132 -9.49 11.34 0.68
N ARG A 133 -9.16 12.31 1.53
CA ARG A 133 -8.57 13.59 1.12
C ARG A 133 -7.23 13.39 0.42
N ALA A 134 -6.33 12.57 0.98
CA ALA A 134 -5.03 12.28 0.37
C ALA A 134 -5.18 11.62 -1.01
N GLY A 135 -6.13 10.67 -1.14
CA GLY A 135 -6.48 10.03 -2.41
C GLY A 135 -6.98 11.03 -3.45
N LEU A 136 -7.86 11.97 -3.08
CA LEU A 136 -8.32 13.03 -3.98
C LEU A 136 -7.19 13.97 -4.41
N ILE A 137 -6.26 14.33 -3.52
CA ILE A 137 -5.09 15.14 -3.86
C ILE A 137 -4.18 14.39 -4.85
N ALA A 138 -3.94 13.11 -4.61
CA ALA A 138 -3.15 12.27 -5.51
C ALA A 138 -3.84 12.14 -6.89
N HIS A 139 -5.15 11.96 -6.92
CA HIS A 139 -5.95 11.97 -8.16
C HIS A 139 -5.78 13.29 -8.91
N ALA A 140 -5.99 14.43 -8.25
CA ALA A 140 -5.81 15.75 -8.88
C ALA A 140 -4.39 15.99 -9.40
N ALA A 141 -3.36 15.47 -8.72
CA ALA A 141 -1.97 15.53 -9.19
C ALA A 141 -1.77 14.70 -10.46
N ALA A 142 -2.32 13.48 -10.52
CA ALA A 142 -2.27 12.66 -11.73
C ALA A 142 -2.99 13.33 -12.92
N ARG A 143 -4.11 14.03 -12.67
CA ARG A 143 -4.81 14.80 -13.70
C ARG A 143 -4.01 15.99 -14.20
N ARG A 144 -3.28 16.69 -13.34
CA ARG A 144 -2.32 17.73 -13.74
C ARG A 144 -1.25 17.16 -14.67
N ASP A 145 -0.66 16.03 -14.28
CA ASP A 145 0.40 15.41 -15.06
C ASP A 145 -0.11 14.96 -16.43
N ALA A 146 -1.34 14.43 -16.50
CA ALA A 146 -2.01 14.12 -17.76
C ALA A 146 -2.29 15.35 -18.65
N LEU A 147 -2.54 16.54 -18.08
CA LEU A 147 -2.67 17.79 -18.85
C LEU A 147 -1.32 18.22 -19.44
N ILE A 148 -0.24 18.07 -18.67
CA ILE A 148 1.13 18.38 -19.11
C ILE A 148 1.58 17.41 -20.21
N GLU A 149 1.36 16.10 -20.03
CA GLU A 149 1.68 15.09 -21.03
C GLU A 149 0.77 15.19 -22.26
N GLY A 150 -0.45 15.69 -22.08
CA GLY A 150 -1.42 15.94 -23.15
C GLY A 150 -0.92 16.91 -24.22
N GLY A 151 0.10 17.71 -23.96
CA GLY A 151 0.67 18.61 -24.95
C GLY A 151 -0.10 19.91 -25.13
N VAL A 152 0.47 20.79 -25.95
CA VAL A 152 -0.10 22.10 -26.32
C VAL A 152 -0.39 22.15 -27.82
N MET A 153 -1.44 22.88 -28.20
CA MET A 153 -1.69 23.20 -29.61
C MET A 153 -0.80 24.38 -30.01
N PHE A 154 0.09 24.17 -30.98
CA PHE A 154 0.99 25.19 -31.51
C PHE A 154 0.86 25.24 -33.03
N ARG A 155 0.42 26.37 -33.57
CA ARG A 155 0.22 26.59 -35.02
C ARG A 155 -0.61 25.50 -35.72
N GLY A 156 -1.61 24.95 -35.03
CA GLY A 156 -2.49 23.89 -35.54
C GLY A 156 -1.95 22.46 -35.37
N HIS A 157 -0.75 22.31 -34.81
CA HIS A 157 -0.14 21.01 -34.52
C HIS A 157 -0.17 20.73 -33.02
N ARG A 158 -0.33 19.46 -32.65
CA ARG A 158 -0.20 19.06 -31.24
C ARG A 158 1.26 18.81 -30.92
N ILE A 159 1.83 19.58 -30.00
CA ILE A 159 3.21 19.41 -29.53
C ILE A 159 3.19 18.80 -28.13
N ALA A 160 3.99 17.75 -27.90
CA ALA A 160 4.16 17.21 -26.55
C ALA A 160 4.67 18.32 -25.61
N SER A 161 4.25 18.34 -24.36
CA SER A 161 4.79 19.28 -23.35
C SER A 161 5.36 18.55 -22.15
N ASP A 162 5.78 17.29 -22.32
CA ASP A 162 6.52 16.57 -21.29
C ASP A 162 7.93 17.15 -21.07
N ASN A 163 8.61 16.67 -20.02
CA ASN A 163 9.97 17.08 -19.68
C ASN A 163 10.98 16.82 -20.81
N HIS A 164 10.76 15.79 -21.63
CA HIS A 164 11.63 15.49 -22.76
C HIS A 164 11.50 16.54 -23.86
N CYS A 165 10.29 16.98 -24.17
CA CYS A 165 10.04 18.06 -25.11
C CYS A 165 10.63 19.39 -24.60
N ALA A 166 10.41 19.74 -23.34
CA ALA A 166 11.00 20.94 -22.74
C ALA A 166 12.53 20.95 -22.87
N MET A 167 13.19 19.81 -22.58
CA MET A 167 14.64 19.68 -22.77
C MET A 167 15.09 19.80 -24.24
N LYS A 168 14.30 19.30 -25.20
CA LYS A 168 14.57 19.49 -26.63
C LYS A 168 14.45 20.96 -27.04
N VAL A 169 13.42 21.65 -26.56
CA VAL A 169 13.18 23.08 -26.83
C VAL A 169 14.33 23.91 -26.29
N LEU A 170 14.76 23.68 -25.05
CA LEU A 170 15.92 24.38 -24.47
C LEU A 170 17.20 24.19 -25.29
N ARG A 171 17.45 22.98 -25.81
CA ARG A 171 18.60 22.72 -26.71
C ARG A 171 18.46 23.44 -28.05
N ALA A 172 17.26 23.48 -28.61
CA ALA A 172 16.96 24.19 -29.86
C ALA A 172 17.13 25.72 -29.70
N MET A 173 16.66 26.30 -28.59
CA MET A 173 16.86 27.72 -28.27
C MET A 173 18.34 28.07 -28.23
N GLU A 174 19.16 27.22 -27.60
CA GLU A 174 20.60 27.44 -27.52
C GLU A 174 21.30 27.32 -28.88
N ALA A 175 20.85 26.41 -29.74
CA ALA A 175 21.36 26.32 -31.12
C ALA A 175 21.00 27.58 -31.93
N ALA A 176 19.76 28.04 -31.85
CA ALA A 176 19.29 29.27 -32.50
C ALA A 176 20.02 30.53 -32.00
N ARG A 177 20.40 30.57 -30.71
CA ARG A 177 21.23 31.65 -30.17
C ARG A 177 22.63 31.72 -30.77
N ARG A 178 23.22 30.58 -31.13
CA ARG A 178 24.57 30.50 -31.72
C ARG A 178 24.56 30.76 -33.22
N ASP A 179 23.48 30.39 -33.90
CA ASP A 179 23.32 30.54 -35.34
C ASP A 179 21.95 31.17 -35.66
N PRO A 180 21.90 32.46 -36.03
CA PRO A 180 20.65 33.12 -36.42
C PRO A 180 19.95 32.52 -37.64
N ALA A 181 20.66 31.74 -38.48
CA ALA A 181 20.08 31.03 -39.62
C ALA A 181 19.61 29.61 -39.27
N TRP A 182 19.70 29.21 -37.99
CA TRP A 182 19.30 27.89 -37.54
C TRP A 182 17.81 27.63 -37.79
N SER A 183 17.52 26.41 -38.24
CA SER A 183 16.17 25.88 -38.39
C SER A 183 16.17 24.38 -38.13
N THR A 184 14.98 23.83 -37.87
CA THR A 184 14.77 22.40 -37.69
C THR A 184 13.42 21.97 -38.23
N VAL A 185 13.24 20.66 -38.38
CA VAL A 185 11.93 20.04 -38.62
C VAL A 185 11.53 19.35 -37.33
N TRP A 186 10.47 19.84 -36.71
CA TRP A 186 9.97 19.33 -35.44
C TRP A 186 8.94 18.23 -35.66
N GLU A 187 9.14 17.08 -35.02
CA GLU A 187 8.16 16.00 -35.00
C GLU A 187 7.10 16.28 -33.93
N CYS A 188 5.87 16.47 -34.37
CA CYS A 188 4.71 16.77 -33.54
C CYS A 188 4.16 15.48 -32.91
N ALA A 189 3.40 15.60 -31.82
CA ALA A 189 2.83 14.46 -31.11
C ALA A 189 1.77 13.70 -31.93
N ASP A 190 1.20 14.34 -32.96
CA ASP A 190 0.29 13.73 -33.93
C ASP A 190 1.02 13.03 -35.11
N GLY A 191 2.36 12.99 -35.08
CA GLY A 191 3.20 12.41 -36.12
C GLY A 191 3.44 13.33 -37.32
N SER A 192 2.90 14.55 -37.32
CA SER A 192 3.19 15.54 -38.36
C SER A 192 4.56 16.20 -38.15
N ALA A 193 5.06 16.84 -39.20
CA ALA A 193 6.33 17.54 -39.20
C ALA A 193 6.10 19.05 -39.37
N LEU A 194 6.70 19.85 -38.50
CA LEU A 194 6.57 21.30 -38.49
C LEU A 194 7.96 21.95 -38.66
N PRO A 195 8.23 22.64 -39.77
CA PRO A 195 9.45 23.44 -39.91
C PRO A 195 9.43 24.61 -38.90
N LEU A 196 10.50 24.74 -38.12
CA LEU A 196 10.67 25.79 -37.11
C LEU A 196 12.00 26.52 -37.31
N ALA A 197 11.94 27.85 -37.37
CA ALA A 197 13.09 28.75 -37.28
C ALA A 197 13.40 29.09 -35.81
N GLY A 198 14.52 29.78 -35.59
CA GLY A 198 14.94 30.18 -34.24
C GLY A 198 13.90 30.97 -33.44
N GLU A 199 13.17 31.89 -34.09
CA GLU A 199 12.10 32.67 -33.44
C GLU A 199 10.90 31.78 -33.03
N ASP A 200 10.56 30.79 -33.85
CA ASP A 200 9.43 29.89 -33.59
C ASP A 200 9.66 29.01 -32.36
N ILE A 201 10.92 28.67 -32.05
CA ILE A 201 11.26 27.90 -30.85
C ILE A 201 10.99 28.71 -29.57
N GLY A 202 11.21 30.03 -29.61
CA GLY A 202 10.87 30.90 -28.48
C GLY A 202 9.36 30.91 -28.22
N GLU A 203 8.56 31.07 -29.29
CA GLU A 203 7.10 30.99 -29.18
C GLU A 203 6.61 29.62 -28.69
N LEU A 204 7.24 28.53 -29.14
CA LEU A 204 6.92 27.18 -28.70
C LEU A 204 7.24 26.98 -27.22
N HIS A 205 8.38 27.48 -26.75
CA HIS A 205 8.75 27.47 -25.33
C HIS A 205 7.68 28.16 -24.49
N ASP A 206 7.30 29.38 -24.86
CA ASP A 206 6.30 30.16 -24.12
C ASP A 206 4.93 29.46 -24.09
N ALA A 207 4.55 28.79 -25.18
CA ALA A 207 3.33 27.98 -25.23
C ALA A 207 3.37 26.76 -24.29
N ILE A 208 4.53 26.09 -24.16
CA ILE A 208 4.72 24.96 -23.24
C ILE A 208 4.67 25.44 -21.79
N GLU A 209 5.39 26.51 -21.46
CA GLU A 209 5.38 27.09 -20.10
C GLU A 209 3.98 27.54 -19.70
N ALA A 210 3.25 28.22 -20.60
CA ALA A 210 1.86 28.61 -20.35
C ALA A 210 0.94 27.40 -20.07
N ASN A 211 1.14 26.27 -20.75
CA ASN A 211 0.40 25.04 -20.48
C ASN A 211 0.73 24.46 -19.08
N HIS A 212 2.01 24.47 -18.70
CA HIS A 212 2.44 24.01 -17.38
C HIS A 212 1.87 24.89 -16.27
N ASP A 213 1.99 26.21 -16.41
CA ASP A 213 1.47 27.18 -15.45
C ASP A 213 -0.03 27.03 -15.24
N ASP A 214 -0.80 26.89 -16.32
CA ASP A 214 -2.24 26.64 -16.23
C ASP A 214 -2.55 25.32 -15.52
N ALA A 215 -1.86 24.22 -15.87
CA ALA A 215 -2.05 22.92 -15.22
C ALA A 215 -1.76 22.98 -13.71
N PHE A 216 -0.67 23.65 -13.31
CA PHE A 216 -0.32 23.83 -11.89
C PHE A 216 -1.27 24.77 -11.16
N ALA A 217 -1.74 25.84 -11.81
CA ALA A 217 -2.73 26.76 -11.25
C ALA A 217 -4.05 26.04 -10.96
N ARG A 218 -4.54 25.21 -11.89
CA ARG A 218 -5.72 24.35 -11.70
C ARG A 218 -5.53 23.40 -10.54
N TYR A 219 -4.41 22.65 -10.51
CA TYR A 219 -4.09 21.73 -9.42
C TYR A 219 -4.07 22.43 -8.06
N THR A 220 -3.47 23.62 -7.98
CA THR A 220 -3.36 24.37 -6.72
C THR A 220 -4.74 24.77 -6.19
N ARG A 221 -5.64 25.27 -7.06
CA ARG A 221 -7.02 25.61 -6.67
C ARG A 221 -7.83 24.38 -6.27
N THR A 222 -7.73 23.29 -7.05
CA THR A 222 -8.42 22.02 -6.76
C THR A 222 -7.95 21.44 -5.44
N LYS A 223 -6.63 21.37 -5.20
CA LYS A 223 -6.04 20.92 -3.93
C LYS A 223 -6.54 21.75 -2.76
N ALA A 224 -6.57 23.07 -2.89
CA ALA A 224 -7.10 23.94 -1.83
C ALA A 224 -8.57 23.64 -1.51
N SER A 225 -9.39 23.38 -2.54
CA SER A 225 -10.81 23.03 -2.39
C SER A 225 -11.02 21.65 -1.76
N ILE A 226 -10.16 20.68 -2.06
CA ILE A 226 -10.13 19.35 -1.42
C ILE A 226 -9.75 19.49 0.07
N VAL A 227 -8.72 20.28 0.39
CA VAL A 227 -8.30 20.53 1.78
C VAL A 227 -9.39 21.22 2.58
N ALA A 228 -10.13 22.16 1.96
CA ALA A 228 -11.27 22.83 2.56
C ALA A 228 -12.53 21.93 2.68
N GLY A 229 -12.51 20.70 2.15
CA GLY A 229 -13.66 19.80 2.14
C GLY A 229 -14.80 20.22 1.20
N THR A 230 -14.53 21.12 0.25
CA THR A 230 -15.51 21.53 -0.79
C THR A 230 -15.57 20.53 -1.94
N ILE A 231 -14.44 19.89 -2.26
CA ILE A 231 -14.37 18.77 -3.19
C ILE A 231 -14.17 17.50 -2.36
N THR A 232 -15.11 16.56 -2.49
CA THR A 232 -15.15 15.31 -1.71
C THR A 232 -15.19 14.06 -2.58
N THR A 233 -15.31 14.22 -3.89
CA THR A 233 -15.37 13.12 -4.85
C THR A 233 -14.38 13.30 -6.00
N THR A 234 -14.05 12.20 -6.69
CA THR A 234 -13.20 12.22 -7.89
C THR A 234 -13.85 13.00 -9.03
N ASP A 235 -15.16 12.91 -9.20
CA ASP A 235 -15.89 13.60 -10.27
C ASP A 235 -15.86 15.12 -10.07
N GLU A 236 -16.01 15.59 -8.83
CA GLU A 236 -15.84 17.01 -8.49
C GLU A 236 -14.40 17.48 -8.74
N ALA A 237 -13.40 16.65 -8.39
CA ALA A 237 -11.99 16.95 -8.65
C ALA A 237 -11.71 17.01 -10.15
N ASP A 238 -12.27 16.09 -10.95
CA ASP A 238 -12.14 16.08 -12.40
C ASP A 238 -12.80 17.31 -13.05
N ALA A 239 -14.00 17.68 -12.58
CA ALA A 239 -14.67 18.89 -13.03
C ALA A 239 -13.85 20.15 -12.72
N ALA A 240 -13.27 20.24 -11.52
CA ALA A 240 -12.40 21.35 -11.12
C ALA A 240 -11.09 21.40 -11.93
N MET A 241 -10.51 20.25 -12.29
CA MET A 241 -9.33 20.18 -13.16
C MET A 241 -9.64 20.49 -14.63
N ALA A 242 -10.87 20.24 -15.08
CA ALA A 242 -11.30 20.55 -16.44
C ALA A 242 -11.62 22.05 -16.63
N ALA A 243 -12.09 22.73 -15.58
CA ALA A 243 -12.37 24.16 -15.59
C ALA A 243 -11.05 24.95 -15.74
N GLY A 244 -10.77 25.42 -16.96
CA GLY A 244 -9.69 26.37 -17.22
C GLY A 244 -9.85 27.68 -16.44
N ALA A 245 -8.77 28.47 -16.38
CA ALA A 245 -8.82 29.84 -15.88
C ALA A 245 -9.66 30.76 -16.78
#